data_AF-A0A946F8H7-F1
#
_entry.id   AF-A0A946F8H7-F1
#
_cell.length_a   1.000
_cell.length_b   1.000
_cell.length_c   1.000
_cell.angle_alpha   90.00
_cell.angle_beta   90.00
_cell.angle_gamma   90.00
#
_symmetry.space_group_name_H-M   'P 1'
#
loop_
_entity.id
_entity.type
_entity.pdbx_description
1 polymer ?
#
loop_
_entity_poly.entity_id
_entity_poly.type
_entity_poly.pdbx_seq_one_letter_code
_entity_poly.pdbx_strand_id
1 'polypeptide(L)'
;LDLAHQVVRDGEGAQKFIEIAVTGAKSARAARCIGLSIANSPLVKTAIAGGDANWGRIVMAVGKSGEAIAETSLDIFVGGHAVAINGAPPAGYDETPVARHMAGRDLKIHVDVGVGRGKATVWTCDLTHGYIEINADYRS
;
A
#
# COMPACT_ATOMS: atom_id res chain seq x y z
N LEU A 1 -9.53 -5.06 -16.65
CA LEU A 1 -9.23 -4.94 -15.21
C LEU A 1 -9.91 -6.02 -14.39
N ASP A 2 -11.15 -6.41 -14.72
CA ASP A 2 -11.93 -7.40 -13.96
C ASP A 2 -11.17 -8.70 -13.63
N LEU A 3 -10.69 -9.43 -14.63
CA LEU A 3 -9.90 -10.66 -14.40
C LEU A 3 -8.64 -10.43 -13.54
N ALA A 4 -7.93 -9.33 -13.75
CA ALA A 4 -6.74 -9.02 -12.96
C ALA A 4 -7.08 -8.75 -11.49
N HIS A 5 -8.23 -8.11 -11.20
CA HIS A 5 -8.69 -7.91 -9.83
C HIS A 5 -9.12 -9.23 -9.18
N GLN A 6 -9.78 -10.11 -9.94
CA GLN A 6 -10.18 -11.43 -9.44
C GLN A 6 -8.96 -12.26 -9.03
N VAL A 7 -7.89 -12.27 -9.83
CA VAL A 7 -6.63 -12.94 -9.48
C VAL A 7 -6.04 -12.42 -8.17
N VAL A 8 -6.07 -11.11 -7.93
CA VAL A 8 -5.56 -10.54 -6.67
C VAL A 8 -6.46 -10.89 -5.47
N ARG A 9 -7.78 -10.92 -5.67
CA ARG A 9 -8.74 -11.31 -4.62
C ARG A 9 -8.63 -12.79 -4.26
N ASP A 10 -8.25 -13.62 -5.23
CA ASP A 10 -8.03 -15.05 -5.08
C ASP A 10 -6.59 -15.40 -4.68
N GLY A 11 -5.83 -14.41 -4.18
CA GLY A 11 -4.52 -14.69 -3.60
C GLY A 11 -4.64 -15.70 -2.45
N GLU A 12 -3.71 -16.65 -2.37
CA GLU A 12 -3.74 -17.69 -1.35
C GLU A 12 -3.77 -17.10 0.06
N GLY A 13 -4.82 -17.40 0.82
CA GLY A 13 -5.03 -16.87 2.16
C GLY A 13 -5.34 -15.36 2.22
N ALA A 14 -5.54 -14.68 1.09
CA ALA A 14 -5.85 -13.25 1.05
C ALA A 14 -7.21 -12.96 1.70
N GLN A 15 -7.27 -11.89 2.50
CA GLN A 15 -8.50 -11.39 3.11
C GLN A 15 -8.85 -9.99 2.61
N LYS A 16 -7.85 -9.25 2.12
CA LYS A 16 -8.01 -7.86 1.67
C LYS A 16 -7.45 -7.65 0.26
N PHE A 17 -8.23 -6.97 -0.56
CA PHE A 17 -7.82 -6.43 -1.85
C PHE A 17 -7.30 -5.00 -1.65
N ILE A 18 -6.12 -4.70 -2.18
CA ILE A 18 -5.44 -3.42 -1.95
C ILE A 18 -5.12 -2.78 -3.29
N GLU A 19 -5.66 -1.59 -3.52
CA GLU A 19 -5.28 -0.69 -4.59
C GLU A 19 -4.24 0.31 -4.08
N ILE A 20 -3.10 0.42 -4.78
CA ILE A 20 -2.04 1.37 -4.47
C ILE A 20 -1.90 2.32 -5.66
N ALA A 21 -2.30 3.56 -5.47
CA ALA A 21 -2.11 4.64 -6.43
C ALA A 21 -0.87 5.47 -6.05
N VAL A 22 0.05 5.63 -6.98
CA VAL A 22 1.22 6.50 -6.82
C VAL A 22 1.12 7.66 -7.80
N THR A 23 1.26 8.89 -7.32
CA THR A 23 1.32 10.13 -8.10
C THR A 23 2.59 10.92 -7.76
N GLY A 24 2.80 12.05 -8.43
CA GLY A 24 3.95 12.90 -8.15
C GLY A 24 5.30 12.30 -8.57
N ALA A 25 5.36 11.18 -9.29
CA ALA A 25 6.64 10.56 -9.63
C ALA A 25 7.31 11.24 -10.83
N LYS A 26 8.61 10.97 -11.05
CA LYS A 26 9.34 11.45 -12.24
C LYS A 26 8.72 10.99 -13.57
N SER A 27 8.16 9.78 -13.60
CA SER A 27 7.51 9.18 -14.78
C SER A 27 6.48 8.12 -14.35
N ALA A 28 5.63 7.67 -15.28
CA ALA A 28 4.72 6.55 -15.02
C ALA A 28 5.47 5.25 -14.66
N ARG A 29 6.66 5.03 -15.24
CA ARG A 29 7.54 3.91 -14.89
C ARG A 29 7.99 4.00 -13.44
N ALA A 30 8.48 5.17 -13.02
CA ALA A 30 8.91 5.41 -11.64
C ALA A 30 7.75 5.21 -10.65
N ALA A 31 6.57 5.76 -10.94
CA ALA A 31 5.39 5.55 -10.13
C ALA A 31 5.04 4.05 -9.98
N ARG A 32 5.16 3.28 -11.07
CA ARG A 32 4.93 1.84 -11.04
C ARG A 32 5.98 1.09 -10.21
N CYS A 33 7.25 1.48 -10.30
CA CYS A 33 8.32 0.92 -9.46
C CYS A 33 8.04 1.14 -7.96
N ILE A 34 7.67 2.37 -7.58
CA ILE A 34 7.28 2.70 -6.20
C ILE A 34 6.06 1.88 -5.77
N GLY A 35 5.01 1.85 -6.60
CA GLY A 35 3.80 1.09 -6.33
C GLY A 35 4.08 -0.39 -6.09
N LEU A 36 4.91 -1.02 -6.93
CA LEU A 36 5.32 -2.41 -6.75
C LEU A 36 6.19 -2.63 -5.50
N SER A 37 7.04 -1.67 -5.14
CA SER A 37 7.84 -1.75 -3.91
C SER A 37 6.96 -1.79 -2.65
N ILE A 38 5.89 -0.98 -2.63
CA ILE A 38 4.85 -1.02 -1.59
C ILE A 38 4.09 -2.34 -1.64
N ALA A 39 3.60 -2.71 -2.84
CA ALA A 39 2.75 -3.88 -3.06
C ALA A 39 3.42 -5.21 -2.65
N ASN A 40 4.74 -5.30 -2.82
CA ASN A 40 5.54 -6.49 -2.53
C ASN A 40 6.21 -6.44 -1.15
N SER A 41 5.95 -5.41 -0.34
CA SER A 41 6.56 -5.29 0.99
C SER A 41 5.85 -6.20 2.00
N PRO A 42 6.52 -7.22 2.58
CA PRO A 42 5.91 -8.10 3.57
C PRO A 42 5.43 -7.33 4.80
N LEU A 43 6.16 -6.28 5.21
CA LEU A 43 5.79 -5.43 6.34
C LEU A 43 4.50 -4.65 6.08
N VAL A 44 4.31 -4.13 4.86
CA VAL A 44 3.06 -3.46 4.49
C VAL A 44 1.91 -4.47 4.45
N LYS A 45 2.10 -5.60 3.77
CA LYS A 45 1.08 -6.64 3.62
C LYS A 45 0.62 -7.22 4.97
N THR A 46 1.53 -7.41 5.92
CA THR A 46 1.23 -7.91 7.28
C THR A 46 0.57 -6.86 8.17
N ALA A 47 0.97 -5.58 8.06
CA ALA A 47 0.27 -4.50 8.77
C ALA A 47 -1.19 -4.43 8.32
N ILE A 48 -1.42 -4.53 7.01
CA ILE A 48 -2.76 -4.54 6.43
C ILE A 48 -3.57 -5.75 6.90
N ALA A 49 -2.98 -6.96 6.94
CA ALA A 49 -3.63 -8.15 7.50
C ALA A 49 -4.07 -7.91 8.96
N GLY A 50 -3.23 -7.27 9.77
CA GLY A 50 -3.54 -6.89 11.15
C GLY A 50 -4.50 -5.72 11.32
N GLY A 51 -4.93 -5.06 10.24
CA GLY A 51 -5.79 -3.88 10.30
C GLY A 51 -5.07 -2.60 10.73
N ASP A 52 -3.73 -2.60 10.75
CA ASP A 52 -2.88 -1.47 11.14
C ASP A 52 -2.52 -0.61 9.92
N ALA A 53 -2.90 0.66 9.95
CA ALA A 53 -2.56 1.65 8.91
C ALA A 53 -1.15 2.24 9.14
N ASN A 54 -0.16 1.36 9.21
CA ASN A 54 1.21 1.73 9.54
C ASN A 54 1.89 2.48 8.39
N TRP A 55 1.71 3.80 8.34
CA TRP A 55 2.26 4.65 7.29
C TRP A 55 3.80 4.64 7.27
N GLY A 56 4.46 4.44 8.41
CA GLY A 56 5.92 4.29 8.48
C GLY A 56 6.45 3.11 7.65
N ARG A 57 5.71 1.99 7.61
CA ARG A 57 6.04 0.85 6.73
C ARG A 57 5.83 1.18 5.25
N ILE A 58 4.88 2.06 4.92
CA ILE A 58 4.67 2.55 3.56
C ILE A 58 5.82 3.47 3.14
N VAL A 59 6.24 4.42 4.00
CA VAL A 59 7.40 5.29 3.76
C VAL A 59 8.67 4.46 3.52
N MET A 60 8.93 3.46 4.36
CA MET A 60 10.07 2.55 4.17
C MET A 60 9.99 1.84 2.81
N ALA A 61 8.82 1.37 2.40
CA ALA A 61 8.64 0.69 1.13
C ALA A 61 8.80 1.64 -0.08
N VAL A 62 8.39 2.90 0.06
CA VAL A 62 8.65 3.96 -0.93
C VAL A 62 10.16 4.20 -1.05
N GLY A 63 10.86 4.41 0.07
CA GLY A 63 12.31 4.68 0.09
C GLY A 63 13.15 3.55 -0.51
N LYS A 64 12.84 2.29 -0.23
CA LYS A 64 13.57 1.14 -0.80
C LYS A 64 13.33 0.92 -2.30
N SER A 65 12.43 1.67 -2.93
CA SER A 65 12.15 1.54 -4.38
C SER A 65 13.31 2.00 -5.26
N GLY A 66 14.21 2.84 -4.74
CA GLY A 66 15.32 3.43 -5.49
C GLY A 66 14.91 4.54 -6.47
N GLU A 67 13.63 4.91 -6.52
CA GLU A 67 13.13 6.02 -7.33
C GLU A 67 13.25 7.36 -6.59
N ALA A 68 13.27 8.46 -7.33
CA ALA A 68 13.34 9.80 -6.74
C ALA A 68 12.07 10.13 -5.96
N ILE A 69 12.24 10.70 -4.76
CA ILE A 69 11.18 11.14 -3.85
C ILE A 69 11.56 12.52 -3.30
N ALA A 70 10.60 13.43 -3.20
CA ALA A 70 10.75 14.66 -2.44
C ALA A 70 10.23 14.39 -1.01
N GLU A 71 11.12 14.02 -0.08
CA GLU A 71 10.74 13.56 1.26
C GLU A 71 9.86 14.56 2.03
N THR A 72 10.14 15.86 1.88
CA THR A 72 9.37 16.96 2.51
C THR A 72 8.04 17.24 1.81
N SER A 73 7.69 16.48 0.77
CA SER A 73 6.44 16.59 0.01
C SER A 73 5.77 15.23 -0.14
N LEU A 74 6.17 14.24 0.65
CA LEU A 74 5.58 12.91 0.64
C LEU A 74 4.25 12.92 1.39
N ASP A 75 3.17 12.68 0.66
CA ASP A 75 1.82 12.57 1.21
C ASP A 75 1.33 11.13 1.07
N ILE A 76 0.70 10.61 2.13
CA ILE A 76 0.13 9.26 2.17
C ILE A 76 -1.29 9.32 2.68
N PHE A 77 -2.20 8.66 1.96
CA PHE A 77 -3.60 8.57 2.33
C PHE A 77 -4.05 7.12 2.34
N VAL A 78 -4.89 6.77 3.31
CA VAL A 78 -5.54 5.47 3.45
C VAL A 78 -7.04 5.69 3.46
N GLY A 79 -7.76 5.12 2.49
CA GLY A 79 -9.20 5.35 2.36
C GLY A 79 -9.59 6.81 2.05
N GLY A 80 -8.64 7.61 1.55
CA GLY A 80 -8.83 9.06 1.35
C GLY A 80 -8.53 9.92 2.59
N HIS A 81 -8.17 9.31 3.72
CA HIS A 81 -7.77 10.03 4.93
C HIS A 81 -6.25 10.13 4.98
N ALA A 82 -5.74 11.34 5.21
CA ALA A 82 -4.31 11.58 5.32
C ALA A 82 -3.73 10.89 6.55
N VAL A 83 -2.67 10.11 6.37
CA VAL A 83 -1.89 9.48 7.44
C VAL A 83 -0.47 10.03 7.52
N ALA A 84 0.01 10.65 6.43
CA ALA A 84 1.21 11.48 6.40
C ALA A 84 1.00 12.63 5.41
N ILE A 85 1.42 13.83 5.77
CA ILE A 85 1.45 15.03 4.92
C ILE A 85 2.82 15.68 5.08
N ASN A 86 3.47 16.04 3.97
CA ASN A 86 4.82 16.60 3.94
C ASN A 86 5.84 15.76 4.75
N GLY A 87 5.72 14.44 4.69
CA GLY A 87 6.62 13.51 5.39
C GLY A 87 6.36 13.33 6.90
N ALA A 88 5.31 13.93 7.46
CA ALA A 88 4.98 13.83 8.89
C ALA A 88 3.49 13.50 9.12
N PRO A 89 3.09 12.98 10.29
CA PRO A 89 1.67 12.84 10.64
C PRO A 89 0.93 14.18 10.57
N PRO A 90 -0.32 14.22 10.06
CA PRO A 90 -1.13 15.44 10.09
C PRO A 90 -1.33 15.97 11.51
N ALA A 91 -1.38 17.29 11.67
CA ALA A 91 -1.75 17.91 12.94
C ALA A 91 -3.18 17.50 13.32
N GLY A 92 -3.37 17.01 14.55
CA GLY A 92 -4.69 16.55 15.02
C GLY A 92 -5.18 15.26 14.33
N TYR A 93 -4.26 14.40 13.91
CA TYR A 93 -4.57 13.10 13.28
C TYR A 93 -5.59 12.29 14.10
N ASP A 94 -6.75 12.03 13.48
CA ASP A 94 -7.79 11.12 13.96
C ASP A 94 -7.68 9.80 13.18
N GLU A 95 -7.35 8.73 13.90
CA GLU A 95 -7.19 7.40 13.33
C GLU A 95 -8.54 6.70 13.08
N THR A 96 -9.62 7.14 13.73
CA THR A 96 -10.94 6.50 13.65
C THR A 96 -11.43 6.21 12.22
N PRO A 97 -11.42 7.18 11.29
CA PRO A 97 -11.84 6.92 9.91
C PRO A 97 -10.89 5.98 9.16
N VAL A 98 -9.59 6.04 9.46
CA VAL A 98 -8.57 5.15 8.87
C VAL A 98 -8.78 3.71 9.35
N ALA A 99 -8.96 3.50 10.65
CA ALA A 99 -9.26 2.20 11.23
C ALA A 99 -10.55 1.59 10.66
N ARG A 100 -11.60 2.41 10.48
CA ARG A 100 -12.85 1.97 9.83
C ARG A 100 -12.61 1.51 8.39
N HIS A 101 -11.81 2.25 7.63
CA HIS A 101 -11.44 1.87 6.27
C HIS A 101 -10.62 0.57 6.26
N MET A 102 -9.66 0.43 7.17
CA MET A 102 -8.80 -0.76 7.32
C MET A 102 -9.58 -2.03 7.72
N ALA A 103 -10.73 -1.90 8.38
CA ALA A 103 -11.61 -3.03 8.68
C ALA A 103 -12.33 -3.58 7.44
N GLY A 104 -12.37 -2.81 6.35
CA GLY A 104 -12.93 -3.24 5.07
C GLY A 104 -12.06 -4.26 4.33
N ARG A 105 -12.65 -4.89 3.30
CA ARG A 105 -11.95 -5.82 2.40
C ARG A 105 -11.30 -5.13 1.20
N ASP A 106 -11.75 -3.92 0.86
CA ASP A 106 -11.28 -3.16 -0.30
C ASP A 106 -10.55 -1.92 0.18
N LEU A 107 -9.22 -1.99 0.14
CA LEU A 107 -8.37 -0.94 0.63
C LEU A 107 -7.80 -0.08 -0.51
N LYS A 108 -7.69 1.22 -0.24
CA LYS A 108 -7.09 2.20 -1.14
C LYS A 108 -5.99 2.90 -0.40
N ILE A 109 -4.79 2.84 -0.95
CA ILE A 109 -3.62 3.58 -0.51
C ILE A 109 -3.24 4.53 -1.64
N HIS A 110 -3.08 5.80 -1.30
CA HIS A 110 -2.57 6.80 -2.23
C HIS A 110 -1.27 7.36 -1.69
N VAL A 111 -0.26 7.46 -2.54
CA VAL A 111 1.05 8.04 -2.22
C VAL A 111 1.41 9.08 -3.28
N ASP A 112 1.60 10.33 -2.89
CA ASP A 112 2.18 11.35 -3.74
C ASP A 112 3.64 11.58 -3.34
N VAL A 113 4.57 11.45 -4.28
CA VAL A 113 6.02 11.57 -3.99
C VAL A 113 6.63 12.92 -4.38
N GLY A 114 5.85 13.87 -4.91
CA GLY A 114 6.23 15.29 -5.06
C GLY A 114 7.36 15.63 -6.05
N VAL A 115 7.77 14.71 -6.93
CA VAL A 115 8.90 14.89 -7.88
C VAL A 115 8.47 15.35 -9.28
N GLY A 116 7.26 15.03 -9.73
CA GLY A 116 6.84 15.25 -11.11
C GLY A 116 5.37 14.94 -11.35
N ARG A 117 5.02 14.46 -12.57
CA ARG A 117 3.64 14.20 -13.00
C ARG A 117 3.36 12.73 -13.34
N GLY A 118 4.32 11.86 -13.09
CA GLY A 118 4.20 10.42 -13.27
C GLY A 118 3.18 9.82 -12.32
N LYS A 119 2.38 8.89 -12.84
CA LYS A 119 1.37 8.18 -12.06
C LYS A 119 1.25 6.73 -12.49
N ALA A 120 0.90 5.86 -11.55
CA ALA A 120 0.59 4.46 -11.79
C ALA A 120 -0.29 3.91 -10.67
N THR A 121 -1.10 2.90 -10.99
CA THR A 121 -1.85 2.12 -10.00
C THR A 121 -1.40 0.67 -10.10
N VAL A 122 -1.23 0.02 -8.96
CA VAL A 122 -0.99 -1.42 -8.84
C VAL A 122 -1.95 -2.01 -7.82
N TRP A 123 -2.12 -3.33 -7.88
CA TRP A 123 -3.00 -4.06 -6.98
C TRP A 123 -2.24 -5.20 -6.31
N THR A 124 -2.55 -5.46 -5.05
CA THR A 124 -1.99 -6.55 -4.25
C THR A 124 -3.02 -7.02 -3.22
N CYS A 125 -2.67 -8.07 -2.50
CA CYS A 125 -3.40 -8.56 -1.34
C CYS A 125 -2.58 -8.39 -0.06
N ASP A 126 -3.14 -8.73 1.09
CA ASP A 126 -2.43 -8.82 2.36
C ASP A 126 -1.53 -10.08 2.44
N LEU A 127 -0.82 -10.25 3.56
CA LEU A 127 -0.02 -11.44 3.87
C LEU A 127 -0.50 -11.97 5.22
N THR A 128 -1.20 -13.10 5.19
CA THR A 128 -1.91 -13.67 6.34
C THR A 128 -1.24 -14.96 6.82
N HIS A 129 -1.70 -15.49 7.96
CA HIS A 129 -1.34 -16.84 8.40
C HIS A 129 -1.82 -17.91 7.40
N GLY A 130 -2.99 -17.73 6.78
CA GLY A 130 -3.52 -18.67 5.78
C GLY A 130 -2.61 -18.86 4.57
N TYR A 131 -1.90 -17.80 4.13
CA TYR A 131 -0.88 -17.94 3.09
C TYR A 131 0.23 -18.90 3.51
N ILE A 132 0.68 -18.82 4.77
CA ILE A 132 1.72 -19.69 5.32
C ILE A 132 1.21 -21.12 5.47
N GLU A 133 0.01 -21.32 6.02
CA GLU A 133 -0.62 -22.64 6.19
C GLU A 133 -0.74 -23.36 4.83
N ILE A 134 -1.33 -22.70 3.83
CA ILE A 134 -1.49 -23.27 2.48
C ILE A 134 -0.13 -23.69 1.89
N ASN A 135 0.88 -22.84 1.99
CA ASN A 135 2.16 -23.07 1.31
C ASN A 135 3.16 -23.94 2.10
N ALA A 136 3.03 -24.03 3.42
CA ALA A 136 3.87 -24.88 4.26
C ALA A 136 3.38 -26.33 4.26
N ASP A 137 2.07 -26.55 4.19
CA ASP A 137 1.46 -27.89 4.31
C ASP A 137 1.17 -28.57 2.96
N TYR A 138 1.51 -27.92 1.84
CA TYR A 138 1.15 -28.38 0.49
C TYR A 138 1.73 -29.76 0.10
N ARG A 139 2.73 -30.24 0.83
CA ARG A 139 3.39 -31.54 0.59
C ARG A 139 3.53 -32.42 1.85
N SER A 140 2.75 -32.11 2.88
CA SER A 140 2.68 -32.86 4.14
C SER A 140 1.68 -34.00 4.07
#